data_AF-A0A9W8RGB8-F1
#
_entry.id   AF-A0A9W8RGB8-F1
#
_cell.length_a   1.000
_cell.length_b   1.000
_cell.length_c   1.000
_cell.angle_alpha   90.00
_cell.angle_beta   90.00
_cell.angle_gamma   90.00
#
_symmetry.space_group_name_H-M   'P 1'
#
loop_
_entity.id
_entity.type
_entity.pdbx_description
1 polymer ?
#
loop_
_entity_poly.entity_id
_entity_poly.type
_entity_poly.pdbx_seq_one_letter_code
_entity_poly.pdbx_strand_id
1 'polypeptide(L)'
;MALLNFTLSEEGVSAFRDALICLNKFSDDVSLEARKDSFVLTTLNTSKSAYASVKFATGKFFSRYQYQGSRQFRDRFYCTLYIRALISLFRSRTATDTQRDVEKQTLIEKCDVAIEDGEGIQSRFIARIIFRNGLTSTHRLPFEVSVPVHAKFNRQDAPHHWTISSRTLRQLMDHFGPGIEFLDINTDGDHVNFTCFSEKTVSEDGAFLHVNVCFCANCLTSGPQEASSDINCR
;
A
#
# COMPACT_ATOMS: atom_id res chain seq x y z
N MET A 1 -27.72 5.54 1.81
CA MET A 1 -27.55 4.32 2.63
C MET A 1 -26.13 3.84 2.39
N ALA A 2 -25.39 3.46 3.43
CA ALA A 2 -24.01 3.04 3.27
C ALA A 2 -23.92 1.70 2.54
N LEU A 3 -23.15 1.65 1.45
CA LEU A 3 -22.91 0.43 0.67
C LEU A 3 -21.95 -0.51 1.37
N LEU A 4 -20.99 0.07 2.08
CA LEU A 4 -19.96 -0.62 2.82
C LEU A 4 -19.76 0.07 4.16
N ASN A 5 -19.73 -0.73 5.23
CA ASN A 5 -19.25 -0.32 6.53
C ASN A 5 -18.13 -1.24 6.97
N PHE A 6 -17.03 -0.70 7.47
CA PHE A 6 -16.00 -1.50 8.12
C PHE A 6 -15.37 -0.77 9.29
N THR A 7 -14.81 -1.54 10.22
CA THR A 7 -14.11 -1.04 11.40
C THR A 7 -12.68 -1.54 11.39
N LEU A 8 -11.74 -0.62 11.54
CA LEU A 8 -10.31 -0.88 11.72
C LEU A 8 -9.99 -0.79 13.21
N SER A 9 -9.26 -1.78 13.74
CA SER A 9 -8.59 -1.68 15.04
C SER A 9 -7.40 -0.72 14.96
N GLU A 10 -6.79 -0.38 16.09
CA GLU A 10 -5.54 0.39 16.15
C GLU A 10 -4.44 -0.18 15.24
N GLU A 11 -4.19 -1.49 15.33
CA GLU A 11 -3.22 -2.18 14.46
C GLU A 11 -3.65 -2.14 12.99
N GLY A 12 -4.95 -2.34 12.72
CA GLY A 12 -5.52 -2.27 11.38
C GLY A 12 -5.39 -0.86 10.78
N VAL A 13 -5.52 0.20 11.57
CA VAL A 13 -5.32 1.58 11.14
C VAL A 13 -3.87 1.80 10.74
N SER A 14 -2.91 1.35 11.54
CA SER A 14 -1.48 1.49 11.21
C SER A 14 -1.13 0.74 9.92
N ALA A 15 -1.54 -0.53 9.83
CA ALA A 15 -1.28 -1.35 8.65
C ALA A 15 -1.96 -0.79 7.38
N PHE A 16 -3.19 -0.30 7.50
CA PHE A 16 -3.91 0.32 6.39
C PHE A 16 -3.22 1.60 5.92
N ARG A 17 -2.77 2.44 6.87
CA ARG A 17 -2.00 3.65 6.58
C ARG A 17 -0.68 3.33 5.87
N ASP A 18 0.06 2.33 6.34
CA ASP A 18 1.36 1.97 5.75
C ASP A 18 1.19 1.40 4.34
N ALA A 19 0.12 0.64 4.10
CA ALA A 19 -0.27 0.22 2.74
C ALA A 19 -0.54 1.43 1.84
N LEU A 20 -1.30 2.42 2.31
CA LEU A 20 -1.56 3.65 1.55
C LEU A 20 -0.26 4.43 1.27
N ILE A 21 0.65 4.55 2.24
CA ILE A 21 1.95 5.21 2.05
C ILE A 21 2.79 4.49 1.00
N CYS A 22 2.78 3.16 1.01
CA CYS A 22 3.46 2.36 0.00
C CYS A 22 2.88 2.63 -1.39
N LEU A 23 1.55 2.60 -1.53
CA LEU A 23 0.84 2.84 -2.78
C LEU A 23 1.01 4.28 -3.31
N ASN A 24 1.16 5.27 -2.42
CA ASN A 24 1.40 6.68 -2.77
C ASN A 24 2.75 6.90 -3.48
N LYS A 25 3.66 5.92 -3.45
CA LYS A 25 4.91 5.97 -4.23
C LYS A 25 4.68 5.80 -5.74
N PHE A 26 3.54 5.23 -6.14
CA PHE A 26 3.21 4.92 -7.53
C PHE A 26 2.27 5.95 -8.15
N SER A 27 1.27 6.40 -7.40
CA SER A 27 0.26 7.34 -7.86
C SER A 27 -0.32 8.12 -6.70
N ASP A 28 -0.81 9.32 -7.00
CA ASP A 28 -1.55 10.18 -6.09
C ASP A 28 -3.01 9.73 -5.91
N ASP A 29 -3.50 8.82 -6.75
CA ASP A 29 -4.84 8.24 -6.69
C ASP A 29 -4.79 6.76 -6.29
N VAL A 30 -5.77 6.35 -5.49
CA VAL A 30 -5.98 4.94 -5.11
C VAL A 30 -7.41 4.50 -5.40
N SER A 31 -7.54 3.33 -6.03
CA SER A 31 -8.83 2.69 -6.24
C SER A 31 -9.08 1.64 -5.15
N LEU A 32 -10.22 1.77 -4.49
CA LEU A 32 -10.74 0.85 -3.48
C LEU A 32 -11.72 -0.08 -4.18
N GLU A 33 -11.53 -1.39 -4.05
CA GLU A 33 -12.49 -2.39 -4.49
C GLU A 33 -12.98 -3.20 -3.27
N ALA A 34 -14.29 -3.15 -3.02
CA ALA A 34 -14.95 -3.80 -1.92
C ALA A 34 -15.81 -4.97 -2.39
N ARG A 35 -15.61 -6.13 -1.78
CA ARG A 35 -16.40 -7.36 -1.95
C ARG A 35 -16.70 -7.96 -0.58
N LYS A 36 -17.62 -8.93 -0.49
CA LYS A 36 -18.00 -9.56 0.78
C LYS A 36 -16.82 -10.18 1.54
N ASP A 37 -15.90 -10.80 0.83
CA ASP A 37 -14.77 -11.60 1.35
C ASP A 37 -13.40 -10.90 1.23
N SER A 38 -13.31 -9.88 0.38
CA SER A 38 -12.06 -9.17 0.13
C SER A 38 -12.24 -7.67 -0.03
N PHE A 39 -11.28 -6.92 0.49
CA PHE A 39 -11.12 -5.51 0.22
C PHE A 39 -9.75 -5.29 -0.43
N VAL A 40 -9.68 -4.57 -1.55
CA VAL A 40 -8.46 -4.40 -2.33
C VAL A 40 -8.18 -2.92 -2.54
N LEU A 41 -6.95 -2.51 -2.31
CA LEU A 41 -6.42 -1.21 -2.72
C LEU A 41 -5.54 -1.42 -3.95
N THR A 42 -5.74 -0.63 -4.99
CA THR A 42 -4.95 -0.71 -6.21
C THR A 42 -4.51 0.66 -6.66
N THR A 43 -3.30 0.75 -7.22
CA THR A 43 -2.80 1.95 -7.89
C THR A 43 -2.11 1.56 -9.20
N LEU A 44 -2.20 2.47 -10.15
CA LEU A 44 -1.47 2.40 -11.41
C LEU A 44 -0.79 3.75 -11.60
N ASN A 45 0.50 3.74 -11.93
CA ASN A 45 1.22 4.97 -12.20
C ASN A 45 0.72 5.64 -13.50
N THR A 46 1.06 6.91 -13.69
CA THR A 46 0.59 7.73 -14.82
C THR A 46 1.02 7.18 -16.19
N SER A 47 2.22 6.59 -16.29
CA SER A 47 2.72 5.95 -17.51
C SER A 47 2.17 4.55 -17.75
N LYS A 48 1.34 4.02 -16.84
CA LYS A 48 0.76 2.66 -16.89
C LYS A 48 1.80 1.54 -16.97
N SER A 49 3.02 1.80 -16.50
CA SER A 49 4.12 0.84 -16.47
C SER A 49 4.26 0.10 -15.14
N ALA A 50 3.70 0.63 -14.06
CA ALA A 50 3.79 0.06 -12.72
C ALA A 50 2.42 -0.02 -12.05
N TYR A 51 2.08 -1.23 -11.60
CA TYR A 51 0.83 -1.55 -10.92
C TYR A 51 1.14 -2.09 -9.52
N ALA A 52 0.43 -1.60 -8.52
CA ALA A 52 0.52 -2.08 -7.15
C ALA A 52 -0.87 -2.43 -6.61
N SER A 53 -0.94 -3.51 -5.84
CA SER A 53 -2.20 -3.99 -5.26
C SER A 53 -1.97 -4.55 -3.87
N VAL A 54 -2.80 -4.13 -2.91
CA VAL A 54 -2.81 -4.67 -1.54
C VAL A 54 -4.20 -5.24 -1.28
N LYS A 55 -4.26 -6.54 -0.96
CA LYS A 55 -5.51 -7.24 -0.67
C LYS A 55 -5.63 -7.56 0.82
N PHE A 56 -6.74 -7.15 1.40
CA PHE A 56 -7.12 -7.41 2.79
C PHE A 56 -8.22 -8.48 2.84
N ALA A 57 -8.00 -9.53 3.63
CA ALA A 57 -9.00 -10.54 3.91
C ALA A 57 -10.02 -9.99 4.92
N THR A 58 -11.30 -9.89 4.52
CA THR A 58 -12.28 -9.10 5.30
C THR A 58 -12.50 -9.66 6.70
N GLY A 59 -12.58 -10.98 6.82
CA GLY A 59 -12.81 -11.68 8.10
C GLY A 59 -11.59 -11.76 9.03
N LYS A 60 -10.40 -11.29 8.61
CA LYS A 60 -9.18 -11.30 9.45
C LYS A 60 -8.67 -9.91 9.77
N PHE A 61 -8.75 -9.00 8.80
CA PHE A 61 -8.14 -7.68 8.92
C PHE A 61 -9.06 -6.66 9.62
N PHE A 62 -10.36 -6.71 9.34
CA PHE A 62 -11.31 -5.75 9.90
C PHE A 62 -11.99 -6.35 11.12
N SER A 63 -12.15 -5.55 12.18
CA SER A 63 -12.91 -5.95 13.37
C SER A 63 -14.39 -6.15 13.04
N ARG A 64 -14.90 -5.39 12.08
CA ARG A 64 -16.24 -5.54 11.52
C ARG A 64 -16.17 -5.20 10.04
N TYR A 65 -16.84 -5.97 9.20
CA TYR A 65 -16.97 -5.69 7.78
C TYR A 65 -18.38 -6.07 7.33
N GLN A 66 -19.09 -5.12 6.71
CA GLN A 66 -20.45 -5.31 6.25
C GLN A 66 -20.62 -4.66 4.89
N TYR A 67 -20.65 -5.50 3.86
CA TYR A 67 -20.94 -5.09 2.49
C TYR A 67 -22.41 -5.39 2.17
N GLN A 68 -23.19 -4.35 1.93
CA GLN A 68 -24.60 -4.46 1.58
C GLN A 68 -24.83 -4.38 0.06
N GLY A 69 -23.89 -3.76 -0.67
CA GLY A 69 -24.02 -3.52 -2.10
C GLY A 69 -25.16 -2.56 -2.44
N SER A 70 -25.23 -2.14 -3.70
CA SER A 70 -26.32 -1.33 -4.25
C SER A 70 -27.06 -2.12 -5.34
N ARG A 71 -28.19 -1.61 -5.84
CA ARG A 71 -28.87 -2.21 -7.01
C ARG A 71 -27.93 -2.30 -8.23
N GLN A 72 -27.01 -1.35 -8.37
CA GLN A 72 -26.00 -1.28 -9.43
C GLN A 72 -24.75 -2.09 -9.08
N PHE A 73 -24.40 -2.17 -7.79
CA PHE A 73 -23.19 -2.80 -7.28
C PHE A 73 -23.54 -3.96 -6.34
N ARG A 74 -24.06 -5.07 -6.89
CA ARG A 74 -24.52 -6.21 -6.07
C ARG A 74 -23.38 -7.00 -5.42
N ASP A 75 -22.32 -7.25 -6.18
CA ASP A 75 -21.25 -8.17 -5.77
C ASP A 75 -19.91 -7.49 -5.51
N ARG A 76 -19.72 -6.30 -6.10
CA ARG A 76 -18.51 -5.48 -5.92
C ARG A 76 -18.84 -4.01 -6.07
N PHE A 77 -18.18 -3.18 -5.26
CA PHE A 77 -18.20 -1.73 -5.39
C PHE A 77 -16.77 -1.23 -5.58
N TYR A 78 -16.59 -0.21 -6.38
CA TYR A 78 -15.29 0.42 -6.59
C TYR A 78 -15.38 1.94 -6.57
N CYS A 79 -14.36 2.59 -6.02
CA CYS A 79 -14.21 4.02 -6.09
C CYS A 79 -12.73 4.43 -6.07
N THR A 80 -12.45 5.63 -6.55
CA THR A 80 -11.10 6.22 -6.56
C THR A 80 -11.07 7.47 -5.69
N LEU A 81 -10.00 7.59 -4.91
CA LEU A 81 -9.77 8.63 -3.91
C LEU A 81 -8.35 9.18 -4.02
N TYR A 82 -8.20 10.47 -3.69
CA TYR A 82 -6.88 11.07 -3.52
C TYR A 82 -6.18 10.46 -2.30
N ILE A 83 -5.08 9.73 -2.54
CA ILE A 83 -4.48 8.87 -1.52
C ILE A 83 -3.90 9.67 -0.35
N ARG A 84 -3.36 10.87 -0.60
CA ARG A 84 -2.82 11.72 0.47
C ARG A 84 -3.89 12.22 1.43
N ALA A 85 -5.12 12.44 0.93
CA ALA A 85 -6.26 12.76 1.79
C ALA A 85 -6.55 11.58 2.74
N LEU A 86 -6.57 10.34 2.24
CA LEU A 86 -6.74 9.15 3.08
C LEU A 86 -5.61 8.99 4.11
N ILE A 87 -4.35 9.11 3.69
CA ILE A 87 -3.19 9.00 4.59
C ILE A 87 -3.27 10.03 5.72
N SER A 88 -3.70 11.26 5.40
CA SER A 88 -3.82 12.34 6.39
C SER A 88 -4.83 12.06 7.50
N LEU A 89 -5.87 11.27 7.22
CA LEU A 89 -6.88 10.87 8.21
C LEU A 89 -6.24 10.06 9.34
N PHE A 90 -5.33 9.15 8.99
CA PHE A 90 -4.73 8.21 9.94
C PHE A 90 -3.43 8.74 10.57
N ARG A 91 -3.13 10.03 10.42
CA ARG A 91 -1.92 10.62 11.02
C ARG A 91 -2.11 10.74 12.53
N SER A 92 -1.27 10.04 13.30
CA SER A 92 -1.16 10.28 14.74
C SER A 92 -0.69 11.72 14.97
N ARG A 93 -1.45 12.50 15.74
CA ARG A 93 -1.05 13.86 16.14
C ARG A 93 -0.05 13.73 17.28
N THR A 94 1.23 13.67 16.94
CA THR A 94 2.33 13.88 17.89
C THR A 94 2.37 15.37 18.22
N ALA A 95 1.87 15.75 19.38
CA ALA A 95 2.16 17.07 19.94
C ALA A 95 3.64 17.10 20.33
N THR A 96 4.30 18.22 20.05
CA THR A 96 5.72 18.47 20.32
C THR A 96 6.08 18.28 21.80
N ASP A 97 6.94 17.29 22.06
CA ASP A 97 8.02 17.25 23.07
C ASP A 97 7.74 17.65 24.53
N THR A 98 6.54 17.47 25.07
CA THR A 98 6.34 17.77 26.52
C THR A 98 5.57 16.79 27.39
N GLN A 99 4.79 15.82 26.90
CA GLN A 99 4.03 14.93 27.80
C GLN A 99 3.77 13.52 27.23
N ARG A 100 4.60 12.55 27.63
CA ARG A 100 4.49 11.12 27.28
C ARG A 100 3.15 10.45 27.60
N ASP A 101 2.36 11.01 28.54
CA ASP A 101 1.02 10.50 28.88
C ASP A 101 -0.10 11.06 27.99
N VAL A 102 0.05 12.28 27.47
CA VAL A 102 -0.90 12.90 26.52
C VAL A 102 -0.76 12.27 25.13
N GLU A 103 0.44 11.81 24.79
CA GLU A 103 0.75 11.12 23.53
C GLU A 103 -0.01 9.80 23.38
N LYS A 104 -0.18 9.01 24.45
CA LYS A 104 -0.97 7.76 24.40
C LYS A 104 -2.46 8.02 24.25
N GLN A 105 -2.92 9.18 24.71
CA GLN A 105 -4.30 9.60 24.68
C GLN A 105 -4.75 10.10 23.30
N THR A 106 -3.83 10.64 22.49
CA THR A 106 -4.09 11.06 21.09
C THR A 106 -3.92 9.95 20.07
N LEU A 107 -3.62 8.72 20.50
CA LEU A 107 -3.58 7.55 19.63
C LEU A 107 -4.99 7.14 19.20
N ILE A 108 -5.08 6.70 17.95
CA ILE A 108 -6.32 6.16 17.37
C ILE A 108 -6.56 4.78 18.00
N GLU A 109 -7.69 4.63 18.68
CA GLU A 109 -8.14 3.35 19.23
C GLU A 109 -8.79 2.48 18.14
N LYS A 110 -9.65 3.10 17.33
CA LYS A 110 -10.34 2.46 16.20
C LYS A 110 -10.84 3.49 15.19
N CYS A 111 -11.12 3.02 13.98
CA CYS A 111 -11.73 3.84 12.94
C CYS A 111 -12.91 3.11 12.31
N ASP A 112 -14.10 3.72 12.39
CA ASP A 112 -15.28 3.26 11.66
C ASP A 112 -15.37 3.99 10.33
N VAL A 113 -15.48 3.24 9.24
CA VAL A 113 -15.60 3.78 7.88
C VAL A 113 -16.94 3.38 7.30
N ALA A 114 -17.62 4.36 6.70
CA ALA A 114 -18.82 4.17 5.90
C ALA A 114 -18.58 4.75 4.50
N ILE A 115 -18.86 3.96 3.46
CA ILE A 115 -18.87 4.41 2.07
C ILE A 115 -20.32 4.55 1.63
N GLU A 116 -20.73 5.77 1.34
CA GLU A 116 -22.07 6.10 0.90
C GLU A 116 -22.06 6.47 -0.58
N ASP A 117 -22.94 5.84 -1.36
CA ASP A 117 -23.19 6.10 -2.77
C ASP A 117 -24.60 5.65 -3.15
N GLY A 118 -25.25 6.33 -4.10
CA GLY A 118 -26.59 6.01 -4.56
C GLY A 118 -27.36 7.22 -5.10
N GLU A 119 -28.53 6.96 -5.69
CA GLU A 119 -29.39 8.01 -6.27
C GLU A 119 -29.79 9.06 -5.22
N GLY A 120 -29.51 10.33 -5.53
CA GLY A 120 -29.87 11.47 -4.66
C GLY A 120 -28.95 11.68 -3.45
N ILE A 121 -27.87 10.91 -3.31
CA ILE A 121 -26.91 11.03 -2.20
C ILE A 121 -25.53 11.39 -2.77
N GLN A 122 -24.81 12.29 -2.11
CA GLN A 122 -23.43 12.59 -2.49
C GLN A 122 -22.52 11.41 -2.15
N SER A 123 -21.72 10.97 -3.11
CA SER A 123 -20.73 9.91 -2.93
C SER A 123 -19.65 10.37 -1.95
N ARG A 124 -19.60 9.74 -0.76
CA ARG A 124 -18.74 10.17 0.36
C ARG A 124 -18.11 8.99 1.09
N PHE A 125 -16.80 9.07 1.29
CA PHE A 125 -16.04 8.23 2.19
C PHE A 125 -16.04 8.91 3.57
N ILE A 126 -16.72 8.30 4.53
CA ILE A 126 -16.91 8.87 5.87
C ILE A 126 -16.06 8.06 6.85
N ALA A 127 -15.04 8.69 7.41
CA ALA A 127 -14.18 8.08 8.43
C ALA A 127 -14.45 8.71 9.79
N ARG A 128 -14.86 7.89 10.75
CA ARG A 128 -15.05 8.25 12.14
C ARG A 128 -13.93 7.63 12.98
N ILE A 129 -12.97 8.47 13.34
CA ILE A 129 -11.78 8.11 14.09
C ILE A 129 -12.06 8.31 15.57
N ILE A 130 -11.88 7.26 16.36
CA ILE A 130 -12.09 7.27 17.81
C ILE A 130 -10.72 7.15 18.47
N PHE A 131 -10.39 8.12 19.31
CA PHE A 131 -9.12 8.21 20.02
C PHE A 131 -9.26 7.63 21.43
N ARG A 132 -8.15 7.16 22.00
CA ARG A 132 -8.14 6.54 23.35
C ARG A 132 -8.60 7.48 24.47
N ASN A 133 -8.51 8.78 24.27
CA ASN A 133 -9.05 9.79 25.20
C ASN A 133 -10.56 10.02 25.09
N GLY A 134 -11.26 9.23 24.27
CA GLY A 134 -12.70 9.35 24.04
C GLY A 134 -13.10 10.42 23.01
N LEU A 135 -12.15 11.20 22.47
CA LEU A 135 -12.45 12.13 21.38
C LEU A 135 -12.79 11.35 20.11
N THR A 136 -13.68 11.93 19.30
CA THR A 136 -14.06 11.38 18.00
C THR A 136 -13.95 12.45 16.93
N SER A 137 -13.22 12.16 15.84
CA SER A 137 -13.15 13.02 14.66
C SER A 137 -13.86 12.36 13.49
N THR A 138 -14.72 13.11 12.80
CA THR A 138 -15.43 12.61 11.62
C THR A 138 -14.99 13.38 10.38
N HIS A 139 -14.46 12.67 9.40
CA HIS A 139 -14.00 13.22 8.13
C HIS A 139 -14.85 12.68 6.98
N ARG A 140 -15.12 13.55 6.00
CA ARG A 140 -15.89 13.21 4.80
C ARG A 140 -15.05 13.57 3.58
N LEU A 141 -14.66 12.55 2.82
CA LEU A 141 -13.90 12.74 1.59
C LEU A 141 -14.80 12.45 0.38
N PRO A 142 -14.78 13.32 -0.65
CA PRO A 142 -15.38 12.98 -1.93
C PRO A 142 -14.58 11.85 -2.59
N PHE A 143 -15.27 11.02 -3.39
CA PHE A 143 -14.64 10.03 -4.24
C PHE A 143 -15.32 10.00 -5.60
N GLU A 144 -14.66 9.36 -6.56
CA GLU A 144 -15.21 9.08 -7.89
C GLU A 144 -15.52 7.59 -8.03
N VAL A 145 -16.67 7.24 -8.61
CA VAL A 145 -17.01 5.85 -8.92
C VAL A 145 -16.41 5.51 -10.28
N SER A 146 -15.26 4.81 -10.28
CA SER A 146 -14.54 4.45 -11.51
C SER A 146 -13.99 3.03 -11.45
N VAL A 147 -14.10 2.30 -12.57
CA VAL A 147 -13.66 0.90 -12.67
C VAL A 147 -12.13 0.84 -12.57
N PRO A 148 -11.55 0.10 -11.60
CA PRO A 148 -10.11 0.00 -11.48
C PRO A 148 -9.50 -0.80 -12.63
N VAL A 149 -8.38 -0.31 -13.15
CA VAL A 149 -7.56 -1.06 -14.11
C VAL A 149 -6.74 -2.10 -13.36
N HIS A 150 -6.83 -3.35 -13.80
CA HIS A 150 -6.11 -4.46 -13.19
C HIS A 150 -5.03 -4.95 -14.14
N ALA A 151 -3.79 -5.08 -13.64
CA ALA A 151 -2.77 -5.83 -14.34
C ALA A 151 -3.10 -7.32 -14.29
N LYS A 152 -3.06 -7.98 -15.46
CA LYS A 152 -3.12 -9.45 -15.52
C LYS A 152 -1.71 -9.99 -15.49
N PHE A 153 -1.38 -10.68 -14.41
CA PHE A 153 -0.12 -11.40 -14.27
C PHE A 153 -0.43 -12.83 -13.83
N ASN A 154 0.15 -13.80 -14.54
CA ASN A 154 0.07 -15.19 -14.17
C ASN A 154 1.45 -15.65 -13.70
N ARG A 155 1.54 -16.00 -12.42
CA ARG A 155 2.79 -16.45 -11.81
C ARG A 155 3.34 -17.73 -12.45
N GLN A 156 2.46 -18.59 -12.98
CA GLN A 156 2.86 -19.84 -13.61
C GLN A 156 3.50 -19.63 -14.99
N ASP A 157 3.24 -18.48 -15.61
CA ASP A 157 3.81 -18.14 -16.91
C ASP A 157 5.16 -17.42 -16.78
N ALA A 158 5.57 -17.07 -15.56
CA ALA A 158 6.86 -16.43 -15.32
C ALA A 158 7.98 -17.48 -15.40
N PRO A 159 9.03 -17.28 -16.22
CA PRO A 159 10.13 -18.25 -16.38
C PRO A 159 11.11 -18.25 -15.20
N HIS A 160 11.16 -17.16 -14.44
CA HIS A 160 12.11 -16.96 -13.34
C HIS A 160 11.39 -16.60 -12.05
N HIS A 161 11.83 -17.22 -10.96
CA HIS A 161 11.30 -16.97 -9.62
C HIS A 161 12.44 -17.01 -8.62
N TRP A 162 12.49 -16.03 -7.71
CA TRP A 162 13.39 -16.01 -6.58
C TRP A 162 12.69 -15.32 -5.42
N THR A 163 13.26 -15.43 -4.21
CA THR A 163 12.71 -14.81 -3.01
C THR A 163 13.86 -14.30 -2.16
N ILE A 164 13.72 -13.10 -1.61
CA ILE A 164 14.68 -12.46 -0.71
C ILE A 164 13.94 -11.94 0.51
N SER A 165 14.61 -11.94 1.67
CA SER A 165 14.03 -11.29 2.85
C SER A 165 13.92 -9.78 2.61
N SER A 166 12.80 -9.18 3.03
CA SER A 166 12.57 -7.73 2.90
C SER A 166 13.66 -6.92 3.60
N ARG A 167 14.20 -7.43 4.73
CA ARG A 167 15.32 -6.82 5.46
C ARG A 167 16.61 -6.83 4.64
N THR A 168 16.95 -7.95 4.01
CA THR A 168 18.15 -8.06 3.17
C THR A 168 18.04 -7.15 1.96
N LEU A 169 16.90 -7.17 1.27
CA LEU A 169 16.64 -6.28 0.13
C LEU A 169 16.70 -4.81 0.55
N ARG A 170 16.18 -4.46 1.73
CA ARG A 170 16.28 -3.10 2.26
C ARG A 170 17.74 -2.68 2.51
N GLN A 171 18.54 -3.53 3.13
CA GLN A 171 19.97 -3.27 3.36
C GLN A 171 20.72 -3.07 2.04
N LEU A 172 20.41 -3.86 1.02
CA LEU A 172 20.95 -3.69 -0.33
C LEU A 172 20.53 -2.35 -0.93
N MET A 173 19.25 -1.98 -0.84
CA MET A 173 18.78 -0.71 -1.37
C MET A 173 19.39 0.49 -0.63
N ASP A 174 19.60 0.39 0.68
CA ASP A 174 20.27 1.43 1.47
C ASP A 174 21.76 1.56 1.09
N HIS A 175 22.41 0.48 0.64
CA HIS A 175 23.80 0.51 0.16
C HIS A 175 23.97 1.29 -1.14
N PHE A 176 23.00 1.20 -2.07
CA PHE A 176 23.08 1.91 -3.34
C PHE A 176 22.95 3.43 -3.20
N GLY A 177 22.34 3.90 -2.11
CA GLY A 177 22.19 5.32 -1.82
C GLY A 177 21.10 6.02 -2.64
N PRO A 178 20.82 7.30 -2.35
CA PRO A 178 19.84 8.09 -3.08
C PRO A 178 20.32 8.44 -4.49
N GLY A 179 19.40 8.52 -5.46
CA GLY A 179 19.70 8.93 -6.84
C GLY A 179 19.90 7.78 -7.84
N ILE A 180 19.60 6.55 -7.44
CA ILE A 180 19.47 5.43 -8.39
C ILE A 180 18.16 5.57 -9.16
N GLU A 181 18.25 5.46 -10.48
CA GLU A 181 17.11 5.58 -11.38
C GLU A 181 16.69 4.22 -11.94
N PHE A 182 17.67 3.36 -12.22
CA PHE A 182 17.42 2.01 -12.73
C PHE A 182 18.11 0.95 -11.87
N LEU A 183 17.41 -0.16 -11.69
CA LEU A 183 17.91 -1.36 -11.05
C LEU A 183 17.75 -2.51 -12.04
N ASP A 184 18.86 -3.05 -12.51
CA ASP A 184 18.91 -4.30 -13.24
C ASP A 184 19.06 -5.46 -12.26
N ILE A 185 18.30 -6.53 -12.52
CA ILE A 185 18.30 -7.75 -11.73
C ILE A 185 18.56 -8.89 -12.69
N ASN A 186 19.74 -9.50 -12.59
CA ASN A 186 20.11 -10.63 -13.42
C ASN A 186 20.50 -11.84 -12.57
N THR A 187 20.45 -13.02 -13.19
CA THR A 187 20.81 -14.29 -12.55
C THR A 187 22.01 -14.88 -13.27
N ASP A 188 23.03 -15.26 -12.51
CA ASP A 188 24.23 -15.94 -12.99
C ASP A 188 24.47 -17.20 -12.16
N GLY A 189 24.04 -18.35 -12.71
CA GLY A 189 24.03 -19.62 -11.99
C GLY A 189 23.17 -19.56 -10.72
N ASP A 190 23.80 -19.81 -9.58
CA ASP A 190 23.15 -19.72 -8.27
C ASP A 190 23.17 -18.29 -7.69
N HIS A 191 23.61 -17.28 -8.45
CA HIS A 191 23.69 -15.91 -7.95
C HIS A 191 22.63 -14.98 -8.55
N VAL A 192 22.02 -14.14 -7.71
CA VAL A 192 21.19 -12.99 -8.13
C VAL A 192 22.03 -11.73 -7.99
N ASN A 193 22.22 -11.01 -9.08
CA ASN A 193 23.01 -9.79 -9.11
C ASN A 193 22.11 -8.58 -9.28
N PHE A 194 22.38 -7.55 -8.50
CA PHE A 194 21.71 -6.26 -8.58
C PHE A 194 22.71 -5.23 -9.09
N THR A 195 22.39 -4.61 -10.23
CA THR A 195 23.21 -3.56 -10.84
C THR A 195 22.42 -2.26 -10.89
N CYS A 196 22.95 -1.20 -10.29
CA CYS A 196 22.30 0.11 -10.29
C CYS A 196 22.89 1.04 -11.34
N PHE A 197 22.03 1.87 -11.93
CA PHE A 197 22.42 2.94 -12.83
C PHE A 197 21.89 4.28 -12.31
N SER A 198 22.75 5.30 -12.38
CA SER A 198 22.41 6.70 -12.13
C SER A 198 22.88 7.54 -13.32
N GLU A 199 22.03 8.45 -13.80
CA GLU A 199 22.49 9.49 -14.71
C GLU A 199 23.39 10.46 -13.93
N LYS A 200 24.71 10.27 -14.02
CA LYS A 200 25.61 11.39 -13.73
C LYS A 200 25.51 12.38 -14.88
N THR A 201 25.11 13.61 -14.59
CA THR A 201 25.39 14.76 -15.46
C THR A 201 26.86 14.72 -15.85
N VAL A 202 27.13 14.64 -17.15
CA VAL A 202 28.49 14.59 -17.72
C VAL A 202 29.31 15.75 -17.15
N SER A 203 30.17 15.44 -16.18
CA SER A 203 31.35 16.24 -15.85
C SER A 203 32.54 15.42 -16.37
N GLU A 204 33.49 16.10 -17.01
CA GLU A 204 34.51 15.55 -17.92
C GLU A 204 35.45 14.46 -17.36
N ASP A 205 35.25 13.99 -16.12
CA ASP A 205 35.93 12.83 -15.51
C ASP A 205 34.90 11.75 -15.09
N GLY A 206 34.08 11.30 -16.04
CA GLY A 206 32.91 10.44 -15.81
C GLY A 206 33.23 9.02 -15.37
N ALA A 207 33.44 8.80 -14.08
CA ALA A 207 33.39 7.46 -13.49
C ALA A 207 31.91 7.02 -13.33
N PHE A 208 31.45 6.09 -14.16
CA PHE A 208 30.23 5.33 -13.91
C PHE A 208 30.40 4.56 -12.61
N LEU A 209 29.56 4.82 -11.61
CA LEU A 209 29.60 4.09 -10.35
C LEU A 209 28.81 2.80 -10.52
N HIS A 210 29.48 1.75 -10.99
CA HIS A 210 28.93 0.39 -11.01
C HIS A 210 29.05 -0.20 -9.60
N VAL A 211 27.92 -0.38 -8.94
CA VAL A 211 27.84 -1.18 -7.71
C VAL A 211 27.12 -2.48 -8.07
N ASN A 212 27.82 -3.60 -7.94
CA ASN A 212 27.29 -4.94 -8.20
C ASN A 212 27.24 -5.70 -6.86
N VAL A 213 26.07 -6.22 -6.51
CA VAL A 213 25.89 -7.05 -5.31
C VAL A 213 25.29 -8.40 -5.72
N CYS A 214 26.03 -9.49 -5.46
CA CYS A 214 25.64 -10.87 -5.77
C CYS A 214 25.13 -11.60 -4.51
N PHE A 215 24.00 -12.28 -4.59
CA PHE A 215 23.50 -13.18 -3.54
C PHE A 215 23.38 -14.62 -4.03
N CYS A 216 23.79 -15.60 -3.22
CA CYS A 216 23.60 -17.02 -3.52
C CYS A 216 22.14 -17.48 -3.24
N ALA A 217 21.51 -18.17 -4.18
CA ALA A 217 20.08 -18.54 -4.23
C ALA A 217 19.67 -19.62 -3.22
N ASN A 218 20.61 -20.14 -2.42
CA ASN A 218 20.32 -21.13 -1.39
C ASN A 218 20.01 -20.51 -0.04
N CYS A 219 18.82 -19.90 0.09
CA CYS A 219 18.21 -19.56 1.37
C CYS A 219 16.74 -20.02 1.42
N LEU A 220 16.54 -21.33 1.32
CA LEU A 220 15.30 -22.03 1.69
C LEU A 220 15.31 -22.27 3.21
N THR A 221 14.48 -21.52 3.96
CA THR A 221 13.92 -22.03 5.22
C THR A 221 12.49 -21.55 5.42
N SER A 222 11.62 -22.54 5.61
CA SER A 222 10.19 -22.53 5.92
C SER A 222 9.81 -21.76 7.20
N GLY A 223 8.75 -20.95 7.15
CA GLY A 223 8.07 -20.35 8.33
C GLY A 223 7.03 -19.28 7.93
N PRO A 224 5.94 -19.04 8.69
CA PRO A 224 4.65 -18.67 8.12
C PRO A 224 4.43 -17.15 7.92
N GLN A 225 3.71 -16.82 6.84
CA GLN A 225 2.97 -15.57 6.60
C GLN A 225 3.70 -14.26 6.97
N GLU A 226 4.77 -13.93 6.24
CA GLU A 226 5.19 -12.54 6.08
C GLU A 226 4.68 -12.00 4.74
N ALA A 227 4.25 -10.74 4.74
CA ALA A 227 3.73 -10.04 3.57
C ALA A 227 4.78 -10.02 2.46
N SER A 228 4.56 -10.81 1.41
CA SER A 228 5.41 -10.85 0.22
C SER A 228 5.24 -9.55 -0.56
N SER A 229 6.21 -8.65 -0.43
CA SER A 229 6.41 -7.57 -1.39
C SER A 229 7.28 -8.13 -2.52
N ASP A 230 6.66 -8.71 -3.53
CA ASP A 230 7.34 -9.27 -4.69
C ASP A 230 7.80 -8.11 -5.60
N ILE A 231 9.11 -7.87 -5.67
CA ILE A 231 9.72 -7.01 -6.69
C ILE A 231 9.97 -7.90 -7.91
N ASN A 232 9.16 -7.73 -8.96
CA ASN A 232 9.36 -8.44 -10.23
C ASN A 232 9.83 -7.46 -11.30
N CYS A 233 11.09 -7.60 -11.71
CA CYS A 233 11.59 -7.02 -12.96
C CYS A 233 11.20 -7.94 -14.13
N ARG A 234 10.80 -7.33 -15.25
CA ARG A 234 10.68 -7.99 -16.55
C ARG A 234 12.04 -8.12 -17.20
#